data_AF-A0A4Z1IKN1-F1
#
_entry.id   AF-A0A4Z1IKN1-F1
#
_cell.length_a   1.000
_cell.length_b   1.000
_cell.length_c   1.000
_cell.angle_alpha   90.00
_cell.angle_beta   90.00
_cell.angle_gamma   90.00
#
_symmetry.space_group_name_H-M   'P 1'
#
loop_
_entity.id
_entity.type
_entity.pdbx_description
1 polymer ?
#
loop_
_entity_poly.entity_id
_entity_poly.type
_entity_poly.pdbx_seq_one_letter_code
_entity_poly.pdbx_strand_id
1 'polypeptide(L)'
;MAETSAASRVFAIPELLREVLSYLPQTCLLSTIPLVCRSWGVALTSPSLERAQWFRPAIHNGPSTWSDLLEKQFGIFFDFNLISNRNVLDSTAFDTLPWKRNLDAFQRADASWRNMLVFQPPCYQFAIERIRYDRSGIMQQTVILPCPDGLRMGMVWDIAQEWCLRRKHWLQMSGPEVEKEYRNPEVGYDEPMIPKMILHWHITCPRRGSQASLEDDWVSKGREEFDLFKL
;
A
#
# COMPACT_ATOMS: atom_id res chain seq x y z
N MET A 1 33.08 -38.53 -12.69
CA MET A 1 32.46 -37.40 -11.95
C MET A 1 31.90 -36.46 -13.00
N ALA A 2 30.59 -36.24 -13.04
CA ALA A 2 30.01 -35.29 -13.99
C ALA A 2 30.41 -33.88 -13.57
N GLU A 3 31.07 -33.14 -14.47
CA GLU A 3 31.42 -31.75 -14.21
C GLU A 3 30.14 -30.93 -14.01
N THR A 4 29.98 -30.36 -12.82
CA THR A 4 28.94 -29.35 -12.57
C THR A 4 29.16 -28.19 -13.53
N SER A 5 28.13 -27.86 -14.32
CA SER A 5 28.18 -26.75 -15.27
C SER A 5 28.53 -25.44 -14.57
N ALA A 6 29.15 -24.50 -15.31
CA ALA A 6 29.46 -23.18 -14.79
C ALA A 6 28.23 -22.48 -14.18
N ALA A 7 27.06 -22.64 -14.80
CA ALA A 7 25.79 -22.13 -14.29
C ALA A 7 25.41 -22.76 -12.94
N SER A 8 25.56 -24.09 -12.80
CA SER A 8 25.28 -24.78 -11.53
C SER A 8 26.20 -24.31 -10.41
N ARG A 9 27.47 -24.00 -10.72
CA ARG A 9 28.42 -23.43 -9.76
C ARG A 9 28.04 -22.02 -9.32
N VAL A 10 27.60 -21.18 -10.26
CA VAL A 10 27.15 -19.81 -9.97
C VAL A 10 25.90 -19.82 -9.07
N PHE A 11 24.89 -20.62 -9.41
CA PHE A 11 23.65 -20.70 -8.61
C PHE A 11 23.82 -21.39 -7.25
N ALA A 12 24.90 -22.14 -7.05
CA ALA A 12 25.25 -22.72 -5.76
C ALA A 12 25.87 -21.69 -4.79
N ILE A 13 26.34 -20.54 -5.29
CA ILE A 13 26.91 -19.47 -4.48
C ILE A 13 25.79 -18.46 -4.15
N PRO A 14 25.36 -18.33 -2.88
CA PRO A 14 24.22 -17.49 -2.51
C PRO A 14 24.39 -16.02 -2.91
N GLU A 15 25.59 -15.47 -2.83
CA GLU A 15 25.89 -14.08 -3.18
C GLU A 15 25.66 -13.85 -4.68
N LEU A 16 26.22 -14.71 -5.53
CA LEU A 16 26.05 -14.59 -6.98
C LEU A 16 24.61 -14.84 -7.40
N LEU A 17 23.92 -15.79 -6.76
CA LEU A 17 22.50 -16.01 -7.01
C LEU A 17 21.69 -14.74 -6.69
N ARG A 18 21.91 -14.11 -5.53
CA ARG A 18 21.21 -12.87 -5.14
C ARG A 18 21.46 -11.73 -6.11
N GLU A 19 22.72 -11.53 -6.52
CA GLU A 19 23.07 -10.51 -7.51
C GLU A 19 22.38 -10.77 -8.85
N VAL A 20 22.38 -12.01 -9.36
CA VAL A 20 21.67 -12.35 -10.60
C VAL A 20 20.17 -12.09 -10.48
N LEU A 21 19.55 -12.49 -9.36
CA LEU A 21 18.13 -12.24 -9.11
C LEU A 21 17.82 -10.74 -9.05
N SER A 22 18.73 -9.90 -8.56
CA SER A 22 18.51 -8.45 -8.44
C SER A 22 18.28 -7.74 -9.79
N TYR A 23 18.74 -8.33 -10.90
CA TYR A 23 18.53 -7.81 -12.25
C TYR A 23 17.20 -8.23 -12.87
N LEU A 24 16.42 -9.10 -12.20
CA LEU A 24 15.16 -9.59 -12.75
C LEU A 24 14.00 -8.62 -12.49
N PRO A 25 13.00 -8.59 -13.38
CA PRO A 25 11.77 -7.81 -13.15
C PRO A 25 11.07 -8.23 -11.85
N GLN A 26 10.44 -7.27 -11.19
CA GLN A 26 9.69 -7.49 -9.95
C GLN A 26 8.64 -8.62 -10.06
N THR A 27 7.97 -8.73 -11.20
CA THR A 27 7.02 -9.81 -11.47
C THR A 27 7.67 -11.19 -11.37
N CYS A 28 8.86 -11.36 -11.96
CA CYS A 28 9.60 -12.62 -11.88
C CYS A 28 9.98 -12.98 -10.45
N LEU A 29 10.43 -11.99 -9.67
CA LEU A 29 10.79 -12.17 -8.26
C LEU A 29 9.58 -12.65 -7.43
N LEU A 30 8.39 -12.13 -7.70
CA LEU A 30 7.19 -12.45 -6.93
C LEU A 30 6.48 -13.73 -7.36
N SER A 31 6.48 -14.08 -8.65
CA SER A 31 5.68 -15.20 -9.17
C SER A 31 6.51 -16.40 -9.63
N THR A 32 7.71 -16.19 -10.18
CA THR A 32 8.44 -17.24 -10.90
C THR A 32 9.54 -17.84 -10.04
N ILE A 33 10.37 -17.00 -9.43
CA ILE A 33 11.53 -17.43 -8.64
C ILE A 33 11.17 -18.33 -7.44
N PRO A 34 10.10 -18.05 -6.65
CA PRO A 34 9.70 -18.92 -5.54
C PRO A 34 9.32 -20.34 -5.98
N LEU A 35 8.92 -20.52 -7.25
CA LEU A 35 8.44 -21.80 -7.79
C LEU A 35 9.56 -22.66 -8.36
N VAL A 36 10.78 -22.13 -8.54
CA VAL A 36 11.91 -22.89 -9.08
C VAL A 36 12.39 -23.94 -8.08
N CYS A 37 12.76 -23.51 -6.87
CA CYS A 37 13.09 -24.38 -5.76
C CYS A 37 13.07 -23.63 -4.42
N ARG A 38 13.08 -24.37 -3.30
CA ARG A 38 13.08 -23.79 -1.94
C ARG A 38 14.28 -22.87 -1.68
N SER A 39 15.47 -23.23 -2.18
CA SER A 39 16.69 -22.43 -2.00
C SER A 39 16.56 -21.04 -2.64
N TRP A 40 15.94 -20.96 -3.82
CA TRP A 40 15.71 -19.71 -4.51
C TRP A 40 14.64 -18.86 -3.79
N GLY A 41 13.60 -19.50 -3.27
CA GLY A 41 12.63 -18.85 -2.38
C GLY A 41 13.28 -18.24 -1.13
N VAL A 42 14.23 -18.95 -0.50
CA VAL A 42 15.00 -18.42 0.64
C VAL A 42 15.92 -17.27 0.23
N ALA A 43 16.50 -17.30 -0.97
CA ALA A 43 17.34 -16.19 -1.43
C ALA A 43 16.58 -14.86 -1.52
N LEU A 44 15.28 -14.90 -1.86
CA LEU A 44 14.41 -13.72 -1.95
C LEU A 44 14.16 -13.01 -0.62
N THR A 45 14.40 -13.64 0.53
CA THR A 45 14.26 -13.01 1.85
C THR A 45 15.52 -12.23 2.27
N SER A 46 16.44 -12.02 1.35
CA SER A 46 17.61 -11.15 1.59
C SER A 46 17.20 -9.67 1.53
N PRO A 47 17.80 -8.78 2.33
CA PRO A 47 17.40 -7.38 2.40
C PRO A 47 17.39 -6.65 1.04
N SER A 48 18.35 -6.93 0.15
CA SER A 48 18.40 -6.33 -1.19
C SER A 48 17.24 -6.78 -2.07
N LEU A 49 16.90 -8.07 -2.05
CA LEU A 49 15.80 -8.61 -2.85
C LEU A 49 14.43 -8.30 -2.24
N GLU A 50 14.31 -8.18 -0.93
CA GLU A 50 13.10 -7.67 -0.28
C GLU A 50 12.80 -6.23 -0.70
N ARG A 51 13.82 -5.38 -0.86
CA ARG A 51 13.67 -4.02 -1.42
C ARG A 51 13.22 -4.06 -2.88
N ALA A 52 13.82 -4.91 -3.69
CA ALA A 52 13.42 -5.11 -5.10
C ALA A 52 11.97 -5.61 -5.23
N GLN A 53 11.49 -6.37 -4.25
CA GLN A 53 10.10 -6.83 -4.15
C GLN A 53 9.16 -5.82 -3.49
N TRP A 54 9.67 -4.69 -2.99
CA TRP A 54 8.92 -3.67 -2.25
C TRP A 54 8.41 -4.13 -0.88
N PHE A 55 8.99 -5.17 -0.30
CA PHE A 55 8.71 -5.59 1.08
C PHE A 55 9.53 -4.82 2.12
N ARG A 56 10.66 -4.24 1.70
CA ARG A 56 11.54 -3.47 2.55
C ARG A 56 11.76 -2.06 2.00
N PRO A 57 11.87 -1.04 2.88
CA PRO A 57 12.23 0.32 2.48
C PRO A 57 13.53 0.41 1.67
N ALA A 58 13.55 1.30 0.68
CA ALA A 58 14.79 1.76 0.05
C ALA A 58 15.77 2.28 1.11
N ILE A 59 17.06 2.11 0.84
CA ILE A 59 18.14 2.58 1.73
C ILE A 59 18.14 4.11 1.80
N HIS A 60 17.83 4.75 0.67
CA HIS A 60 17.84 6.20 0.53
C HIS A 60 16.47 6.71 0.12
N ASN A 61 16.08 7.83 0.73
CA ASN A 61 14.97 8.65 0.32
C ASN A 61 15.33 9.32 -1.02
N GLY A 62 14.96 8.65 -2.11
CA GLY A 62 14.94 9.23 -3.46
C GLY A 62 13.59 9.91 -3.77
N PRO A 63 13.36 10.36 -5.02
CA PRO A 63 12.03 10.80 -5.42
C PRO A 63 10.98 9.72 -5.15
N SER A 64 9.76 10.13 -4.84
CA SER A 64 8.64 9.20 -4.63
C SER A 64 8.43 8.33 -5.87
N THR A 65 8.59 7.02 -5.69
CA THR A 65 8.38 6.00 -6.72
C THR A 65 7.33 5.00 -6.24
N TRP A 66 6.74 4.25 -7.17
CA TRP A 66 5.78 3.17 -6.87
C TRP A 66 6.13 1.91 -7.66
N SER A 67 5.57 0.79 -7.24
CA SER A 67 5.73 -0.48 -7.94
C SER A 67 4.90 -0.49 -9.23
N ASP A 68 5.54 -0.75 -10.38
CA ASP A 68 4.87 -0.99 -11.66
C ASP A 68 3.78 -2.08 -11.57
N LEU A 69 4.01 -3.09 -10.73
CA LEU A 69 3.04 -4.16 -10.51
C LEU A 69 1.81 -3.61 -9.79
N LEU A 70 2.00 -2.84 -8.72
CA LEU A 70 0.89 -2.27 -7.98
C LEU A 70 0.13 -1.26 -8.85
N GLU A 71 0.82 -0.38 -9.56
CA GLU A 71 0.18 0.57 -10.45
C GLU A 71 -0.69 -0.12 -11.51
N LYS A 72 -0.21 -1.20 -12.13
CA LYS A 72 -0.99 -1.95 -13.12
C LYS A 72 -2.25 -2.61 -12.54
N GLN A 73 -2.22 -3.06 -11.29
CA GLN A 73 -3.34 -3.78 -10.67
C GLN A 73 -4.29 -2.85 -9.88
N PHE A 74 -3.78 -1.72 -9.38
CA PHE A 74 -4.41 -0.84 -8.41
C PHE A 74 -4.38 0.64 -8.86
N GLY A 75 -4.25 0.91 -10.17
CA GLY A 75 -3.83 2.21 -10.70
C GLY A 75 -4.56 3.47 -10.18
N ILE A 76 -5.83 3.37 -9.77
CA ILE A 76 -6.55 4.52 -9.19
C ILE A 76 -5.89 5.08 -7.92
N PHE A 77 -5.13 4.27 -7.18
CA PHE A 77 -4.41 4.69 -5.96
C PHE A 77 -3.09 5.40 -6.27
N PHE A 78 -2.64 5.32 -7.52
CA PHE A 78 -1.35 5.82 -8.00
C PHE A 78 -1.50 7.00 -8.96
N ASP A 79 -2.72 7.26 -9.45
CA ASP A 79 -3.01 8.43 -10.27
C ASP A 79 -3.30 9.67 -9.40
N PHE A 80 -2.24 10.27 -8.86
CA PHE A 80 -2.40 11.48 -8.05
C PHE A 80 -2.96 12.67 -8.83
N ASN A 81 -2.95 12.69 -10.16
CA ASN A 81 -3.66 13.74 -10.91
C ASN A 81 -5.18 13.54 -10.81
N LEU A 82 -5.65 12.30 -10.84
CA LEU A 82 -7.04 11.97 -10.55
C LEU A 82 -7.36 12.38 -9.11
N ILE A 83 -6.55 11.98 -8.12
CA ILE A 83 -6.94 12.07 -6.71
C ILE A 83 -6.62 13.43 -6.04
N SER A 84 -5.65 14.20 -6.54
CA SER A 84 -5.31 15.54 -6.01
C SER A 84 -6.18 16.68 -6.56
N ASN A 85 -6.82 16.50 -7.72
CA ASN A 85 -7.69 17.52 -8.33
C ASN A 85 -9.08 17.65 -7.66
N ARG A 86 -9.23 17.19 -6.41
CA ARG A 86 -10.52 17.07 -5.71
C ARG A 86 -11.51 16.15 -6.41
N ASN A 87 -11.05 15.26 -7.29
CA ASN A 87 -11.94 14.23 -7.81
C ASN A 87 -12.18 13.20 -6.71
N VAL A 88 -13.45 12.94 -6.51
CA VAL A 88 -13.94 11.99 -5.54
C VAL A 88 -14.13 10.66 -6.26
N LEU A 89 -13.46 9.62 -5.78
CA LEU A 89 -13.65 8.26 -6.25
C LEU A 89 -14.89 7.68 -5.57
N ASP A 90 -15.86 7.26 -6.37
CA ASP A 90 -17.01 6.48 -5.90
C ASP A 90 -16.81 4.99 -6.18
N SER A 91 -17.81 4.17 -5.84
CA SER A 91 -17.71 2.72 -6.04
C SER A 91 -17.54 2.30 -7.50
N THR A 92 -17.92 3.14 -8.47
CA THR A 92 -17.82 2.84 -9.90
C THR A 92 -16.41 3.03 -10.46
N ALA A 93 -15.58 3.84 -9.79
CA ALA A 93 -14.17 4.02 -10.15
C ALA A 93 -13.37 2.70 -10.06
N PHE A 94 -13.89 1.72 -9.32
CA PHE A 94 -13.28 0.40 -9.14
C PHE A 94 -13.69 -0.62 -10.22
N ASP A 95 -14.66 -0.29 -11.07
CA ASP A 95 -15.31 -1.23 -11.99
C ASP A 95 -14.38 -1.74 -13.09
N THR A 96 -13.45 -0.89 -13.49
CA THR A 96 -12.49 -1.14 -14.57
C THR A 96 -11.23 -1.85 -14.09
N LEU A 97 -11.03 -1.94 -12.77
CA LEU A 97 -9.78 -2.46 -12.20
C LEU A 97 -9.69 -3.98 -12.30
N PRO A 98 -8.48 -4.53 -12.55
CA PRO A 98 -8.26 -5.97 -12.72
C PRO A 98 -8.81 -6.82 -11.58
N TRP A 99 -8.67 -6.35 -10.34
CA TRP A 99 -9.10 -7.08 -9.15
C TRP A 99 -10.61 -7.29 -9.03
N LYS A 100 -11.44 -6.50 -9.71
CA LYS A 100 -12.90 -6.67 -9.65
C LYS A 100 -13.33 -7.86 -10.50
N ARG A 101 -12.54 -8.20 -11.52
CA ARG A 101 -12.73 -9.37 -12.38
C ARG A 101 -12.30 -10.68 -11.69
N ASN A 102 -11.45 -10.59 -10.67
CA ASN A 102 -10.94 -11.75 -9.94
C ASN A 102 -10.84 -11.45 -8.44
N LEU A 103 -11.96 -11.10 -7.83
CA LEU A 103 -12.00 -10.62 -6.45
C LEU A 103 -11.47 -11.66 -5.47
N ASP A 104 -11.76 -12.94 -5.68
CA ASP A 104 -11.33 -14.05 -4.82
C ASP A 104 -9.80 -14.12 -4.70
N ALA A 105 -9.08 -13.90 -5.81
CA ALA A 105 -7.62 -13.89 -5.79
C ALA A 105 -7.05 -12.71 -5.00
N PHE A 106 -7.73 -11.56 -4.99
CA PHE A 106 -7.34 -10.36 -4.23
C PHE A 106 -7.86 -10.38 -2.78
N GLN A 107 -8.85 -11.20 -2.45
CA GLN A 107 -9.32 -11.40 -1.07
C GLN A 107 -8.39 -12.29 -0.24
N ARG A 108 -7.48 -13.02 -0.88
CA ARG A 108 -6.51 -13.88 -0.21
C ARG A 108 -5.67 -13.12 0.81
N ALA A 109 -5.79 -13.52 2.08
CA ALA A 109 -5.04 -12.91 3.19
C ALA A 109 -3.52 -13.12 3.07
N ASP A 110 -3.10 -14.21 2.40
CA ASP A 110 -1.70 -14.58 2.19
C ASP A 110 -1.08 -13.99 0.91
N ALA A 111 -1.82 -13.14 0.18
CA ALA A 111 -1.32 -12.56 -1.06
C ALA A 111 -0.16 -11.60 -0.80
N SER A 112 0.96 -11.85 -1.46
CA SER A 112 2.22 -11.12 -1.23
C SER A 112 2.10 -9.62 -1.44
N TRP A 113 1.29 -9.18 -2.42
CA TRP A 113 1.06 -7.76 -2.70
C TRP A 113 0.50 -6.98 -1.50
N ARG A 114 -0.19 -7.65 -0.56
CA ARG A 114 -0.73 -7.00 0.64
C ARG A 114 0.36 -6.42 1.52
N ASN A 115 1.53 -7.05 1.50
CA ASN A 115 2.71 -6.65 2.27
C ASN A 115 3.65 -5.74 1.48
N MET A 116 3.34 -5.39 0.23
CA MET A 116 4.16 -4.44 -0.53
C MET A 116 3.93 -3.02 -0.03
N LEU A 117 5.00 -2.23 0.04
CA LEU A 117 4.94 -0.78 0.26
C LEU A 117 4.15 -0.12 -0.88
N VAL A 118 3.32 0.86 -0.54
CA VAL A 118 2.56 1.62 -1.54
C VAL A 118 3.52 2.45 -2.41
N PHE A 119 4.35 3.28 -1.78
CA PHE A 119 5.38 4.05 -2.46
C PHE A 119 6.70 4.02 -1.66
N GLN A 120 7.78 4.39 -2.33
CA GLN A 120 9.10 4.54 -1.74
C GLN A 120 9.60 5.98 -1.95
N PRO A 121 10.11 6.65 -0.89
CA PRO A 121 10.33 6.11 0.44
C PRO A 121 9.03 5.81 1.21
N PRO A 122 9.09 4.99 2.28
CA PRO A 122 7.87 4.51 2.92
C PRO A 122 7.06 5.61 3.61
N CYS A 123 5.74 5.46 3.56
CA CYS A 123 4.81 6.30 4.31
C CYS A 123 4.72 5.86 5.77
N TYR A 124 5.27 6.64 6.70
CA TYR A 124 5.22 6.30 8.13
C TYR A 124 3.99 6.82 8.86
N GLN A 125 3.26 7.75 8.25
CA GLN A 125 2.04 8.32 8.80
C GLN A 125 0.93 8.27 7.75
N PHE A 126 -0.14 7.57 8.08
CA PHE A 126 -1.30 7.49 7.22
C PHE A 126 -2.48 8.20 7.89
N ALA A 127 -2.80 9.40 7.41
CA ALA A 127 -3.90 10.18 7.94
C ALA A 127 -5.21 9.80 7.24
N ILE A 128 -6.28 9.75 8.02
CA ILE A 128 -7.63 9.49 7.55
C ILE A 128 -8.51 10.64 8.01
N GLU A 129 -9.06 11.38 7.06
CA GLU A 129 -9.95 12.51 7.32
C GLU A 129 -11.39 12.15 7.00
N ARG A 130 -12.24 12.24 8.03
CA ARG A 130 -13.68 12.17 7.90
C ARG A 130 -14.23 13.57 7.66
N ILE A 131 -14.91 13.76 6.54
CA ILE A 131 -15.57 15.03 6.20
C ILE A 131 -17.08 14.80 6.18
N ARG A 132 -17.79 15.45 7.10
CA ARG A 132 -19.26 15.47 7.16
C ARG A 132 -19.78 16.87 6.79
N TYR A 133 -20.77 16.90 5.91
CA TYR A 133 -21.51 18.11 5.57
C TYR A 133 -22.85 18.09 6.28
N ASP A 134 -23.10 19.07 7.14
CA ASP A 134 -24.39 19.26 7.80
C ASP A 134 -24.88 20.72 7.67
N ARG A 135 -25.97 21.07 8.36
CA ARG A 135 -26.53 22.43 8.30
C ARG A 135 -25.70 23.48 9.05
N SER A 136 -24.84 23.05 9.98
CA SER A 136 -23.95 23.91 10.78
C SER A 136 -22.61 24.17 10.10
N GLY A 137 -22.27 23.37 9.08
CA GLY A 137 -21.11 23.59 8.22
C GLY A 137 -20.41 22.29 7.87
N ILE A 138 -19.09 22.37 7.78
CA ILE A 138 -18.22 21.24 7.49
C ILE A 138 -17.62 20.78 8.82
N MET A 139 -17.87 19.54 9.19
CA MET A 139 -17.21 18.89 10.31
C MET A 139 -16.09 17.99 9.78
N GLN A 140 -14.87 18.25 10.23
CA GLN A 140 -13.69 17.45 9.87
C GLN A 140 -13.14 16.75 11.11
N GLN A 141 -12.80 15.47 10.98
CA GLN A 141 -12.11 14.73 12.01
C GLN A 141 -10.99 13.91 11.39
N THR A 142 -9.78 14.08 11.90
CA THR A 142 -8.58 13.42 11.37
C THR A 142 -8.07 12.39 12.37
N VAL A 143 -7.75 11.20 11.88
CA VAL A 143 -7.07 10.14 12.64
C VAL A 143 -5.76 9.84 11.94
N ILE A 144 -4.69 9.76 12.71
CA ILE A 144 -3.36 9.45 12.18
C ILE A 144 -3.02 8.03 12.60
N LEU A 145 -2.77 7.18 11.61
CA LEU A 145 -2.32 5.81 11.80
C LEU A 145 -0.80 5.74 11.67
N PRO A 146 -0.08 5.28 12.72
CA PRO A 146 1.34 5.04 12.62
C PRO A 146 1.59 3.80 11.76
N CYS A 147 2.49 3.94 10.79
CA CYS A 147 2.94 2.86 9.90
C CYS A 147 4.45 2.68 10.08
N PRO A 148 4.93 2.12 11.21
CA PRO A 148 6.36 2.07 11.54
C PRO A 148 7.22 1.37 10.48
N ASP A 149 6.65 0.37 9.79
CA ASP A 149 7.30 -0.36 8.70
C ASP A 149 6.87 0.12 7.31
N GLY A 150 6.27 1.31 7.21
CA GLY A 150 5.71 1.86 5.99
C GLY A 150 4.29 1.37 5.68
N LEU A 151 3.50 2.24 5.05
CA LEU A 151 2.15 1.92 4.61
C LEU A 151 2.17 0.82 3.54
N ARG A 152 1.34 -0.20 3.77
CA ARG A 152 1.23 -1.38 2.91
C ARG A 152 -0.03 -1.35 2.05
N MET A 153 0.05 -1.88 0.83
CA MET A 153 -1.06 -1.86 -0.12
C MET A 153 -2.28 -2.63 0.38
N GLY A 154 -2.10 -3.69 1.17
CA GLY A 154 -3.20 -4.42 1.79
C GLY A 154 -4.11 -3.52 2.64
N MET A 155 -3.52 -2.58 3.39
CA MET A 155 -4.25 -1.65 4.23
C MET A 155 -5.09 -0.66 3.41
N VAL A 156 -4.50 -0.09 2.36
CA VAL A 156 -5.19 0.82 1.44
C VAL A 156 -6.35 0.09 0.75
N TRP A 157 -6.13 -1.16 0.34
CA TRP A 157 -7.16 -1.99 -0.28
C TRP A 157 -8.33 -2.27 0.67
N ASP A 158 -8.06 -2.73 1.88
CA ASP A 158 -9.09 -3.08 2.87
C ASP A 158 -10.01 -1.90 3.16
N ILE A 159 -9.43 -0.70 3.30
CA ILE A 159 -10.19 0.52 3.53
C ILE A 159 -11.08 0.86 2.32
N ALA A 160 -10.54 0.73 1.10
CA ALA A 160 -11.31 0.99 -0.11
C ALA A 160 -12.45 -0.03 -0.31
N GLN A 161 -12.23 -1.32 -0.03
CA GLN A 161 -13.29 -2.33 -0.07
C GLN A 161 -14.42 -1.99 0.89
N GLU A 162 -14.06 -1.66 2.13
CA GLU A 162 -15.01 -1.39 3.20
C GLU A 162 -15.80 -0.10 2.94
N TRP A 163 -15.13 1.00 2.58
CA TRP A 163 -15.79 2.30 2.43
C TRP A 163 -16.40 2.50 1.05
N CYS A 164 -15.65 2.29 -0.01
CA CYS A 164 -16.14 2.58 -1.36
C CYS A 164 -17.09 1.49 -1.87
N LEU A 165 -16.72 0.21 -1.72
CA LEU A 165 -17.51 -0.87 -2.33
C LEU A 165 -18.70 -1.30 -1.48
N ARG A 166 -18.48 -1.54 -0.18
CA ARG A 166 -19.53 -1.98 0.74
C ARG A 166 -20.45 -0.84 1.16
N ARG A 167 -19.89 0.28 1.63
CA ARG A 167 -20.67 1.42 2.15
C ARG A 167 -20.99 2.52 1.14
N LYS A 168 -20.48 2.42 -0.09
CA LYS A 168 -20.71 3.41 -1.18
C LYS A 168 -20.25 4.82 -0.83
N HIS A 169 -19.25 4.93 0.04
CA HIS A 169 -18.63 6.20 0.35
C HIS A 169 -17.72 6.67 -0.78
N TRP A 170 -17.44 7.95 -0.68
CA TRP A 170 -16.61 8.72 -1.56
C TRP A 170 -15.22 8.86 -0.97
N LEU A 171 -14.19 8.67 -1.79
CA LEU A 171 -12.80 8.61 -1.36
C LEU A 171 -11.93 9.56 -2.18
N GLN A 172 -11.06 10.28 -1.50
CA GLN A 172 -10.02 11.09 -2.10
C GLN A 172 -8.71 10.85 -1.36
N MET A 173 -7.59 10.94 -2.04
CA MET A 173 -6.24 10.75 -1.50
C MET A 173 -5.38 11.93 -1.89
N SER A 174 -4.66 12.47 -0.92
CA SER A 174 -3.57 13.41 -1.15
C SER A 174 -2.26 12.84 -0.63
N GLY A 175 -1.17 13.30 -1.26
CA GLY A 175 0.19 12.89 -0.96
C GLY A 175 0.92 12.32 -2.16
N PRO A 176 2.17 11.86 -2.00
CA PRO A 176 2.96 11.98 -0.78
C PRO A 176 3.28 13.45 -0.45
N GLU A 177 2.82 13.95 0.71
CA GLU A 177 3.18 15.27 1.24
C GLU A 177 4.53 15.15 1.96
N VAL A 178 5.39 16.18 1.85
CA VAL A 178 6.76 16.12 2.37
C VAL A 178 6.84 16.76 3.76
N GLU A 179 7.02 15.94 4.80
CA GLU A 179 7.49 16.40 6.12
C GLU A 179 9.03 16.32 6.20
N LYS A 180 9.63 17.27 6.91
CA LYS A 180 11.03 17.68 6.71
C LYS A 180 12.11 16.73 7.23
N GLU A 181 11.83 15.78 8.13
CA GLU A 181 12.90 14.95 8.74
C GLU A 181 12.41 13.53 9.10
N TYR A 182 13.09 12.49 8.59
CA TYR A 182 12.95 11.07 8.93
C TYR A 182 14.31 10.48 9.30
N ARG A 183 14.39 9.60 10.30
CA ARG A 183 15.62 8.87 10.63
C ARG A 183 15.53 7.42 10.18
N ASN A 184 16.29 7.02 9.16
CA ASN A 184 16.33 5.62 8.72
C ASN A 184 17.06 4.76 9.79
N PRO A 185 16.38 3.77 10.41
CA PRO A 185 16.98 2.95 11.46
C PRO A 185 18.14 2.06 10.96
N GLU A 186 18.26 1.81 9.65
CA GLU A 186 19.35 1.01 9.07
C GLU A 186 20.64 1.79 8.85
N VAL A 187 20.55 3.10 8.58
CA VAL A 187 21.69 3.91 8.12
C VAL A 187 22.09 5.01 9.13
N GLY A 188 21.26 5.27 10.13
CA GLY A 188 21.64 6.02 11.34
C GLY A 188 21.67 7.55 11.23
N TYR A 189 21.44 8.12 10.04
CA TYR A 189 21.37 9.57 9.79
C TYR A 189 19.96 10.02 9.36
N ASP A 190 19.69 11.31 9.53
CA ASP A 190 18.42 11.95 9.19
C ASP A 190 18.36 12.23 7.68
N GLU A 191 17.30 11.77 7.03
CA GLU A 191 16.98 12.05 5.63
C GLU A 191 15.70 12.93 5.56
N PRO A 192 15.63 13.91 4.65
CA PRO A 192 14.64 14.99 4.72
C PRO A 192 13.22 14.64 4.26
N MET A 193 12.82 13.36 4.30
CA MET A 193 11.59 12.91 3.61
C MET A 193 10.76 11.92 4.44
N ILE A 194 9.66 12.41 5.02
CA ILE A 194 8.51 11.57 5.37
C ILE A 194 7.42 11.84 4.35
N PRO A 195 7.15 10.92 3.42
CA PRO A 195 5.96 11.01 2.62
C PRO A 195 4.75 10.68 3.52
N LYS A 196 3.82 11.64 3.61
CA LYS A 196 2.54 11.48 4.28
C LYS A 196 1.45 11.25 3.25
N MET A 197 0.54 10.33 3.55
CA MET A 197 -0.65 10.11 2.73
C MET A 197 -1.90 10.43 3.55
N ILE A 198 -2.80 11.21 2.98
CA ILE A 198 -4.07 11.57 3.60
C ILE A 198 -5.19 10.96 2.78
N LEU A 199 -5.99 10.13 3.41
CA LEU A 199 -7.21 9.58 2.85
C LEU A 199 -8.41 10.35 3.37
N HIS A 200 -9.05 11.09 2.49
CA HIS A 200 -10.31 11.77 2.74
C HIS A 200 -11.45 10.83 2.42
N TRP A 201 -12.44 10.76 3.30
CA TRP A 201 -13.71 10.13 2.98
C TRP A 201 -14.88 11.03 3.37
N HIS A 202 -15.86 11.07 2.49
CA HIS A 202 -16.98 12.01 2.58
C HIS A 202 -18.26 11.26 2.91
N ILE A 203 -18.97 11.76 3.93
CA ILE A 203 -20.38 11.42 4.17
C ILE A 203 -21.22 12.65 3.80
N THR A 204 -21.97 12.53 2.71
CA THR A 204 -23.01 13.50 2.37
C THR A 204 -24.33 13.04 2.97
N CYS A 205 -24.80 13.71 4.02
CA CYS A 205 -26.17 13.51 4.51
C CYS A 205 -27.15 14.02 3.43
N PRO A 206 -28.03 13.18 2.86
CA PRO A 206 -29.01 13.65 1.89
C PRO A 206 -30.04 14.54 2.61
N ARG A 207 -30.47 15.62 1.94
CA ARG A 207 -31.41 16.66 2.39
C ARG A 207 -32.51 16.20 3.37
N ARG A 208 -32.83 17.09 4.35
CA ARG A 208 -33.98 17.11 5.27
C ARG A 208 -34.45 15.73 5.79
N GLY A 209 -34.01 15.36 6.99
CA GLY A 209 -34.68 14.36 7.84
C GLY A 209 -34.00 13.00 7.93
N SER A 210 -32.89 12.78 7.23
CA SER A 210 -32.03 11.62 7.46
C SER A 210 -31.09 11.91 8.63
N GLN A 211 -31.18 11.11 9.69
CA GLN A 211 -30.14 11.04 10.71
C GLN A 211 -29.05 10.11 10.20
N ALA A 212 -27.79 10.54 10.24
CA ALA A 212 -26.66 9.64 10.10
C ALA A 212 -26.79 8.55 11.18
N SER A 213 -26.79 7.29 10.78
CA SER A 213 -26.96 6.19 11.73
C SER A 213 -25.62 5.88 12.39
N LEU A 214 -25.63 5.44 13.65
CA LEU A 214 -24.44 4.91 14.33
C LEU A 214 -23.87 3.66 13.63
N GLU A 215 -24.65 3.03 12.75
CA GLU A 215 -24.20 1.91 11.91
C GLU A 215 -23.30 2.36 10.74
N ASP A 216 -23.33 3.66 10.39
CA ASP A 216 -22.42 4.29 9.44
C ASP A 216 -21.04 4.61 10.06
N ASP A 217 -20.91 4.52 11.39
CA ASP A 217 -19.63 4.61 12.08
C ASP A 217 -18.89 3.26 12.03
N TRP A 218 -17.56 3.30 11.94
CA TRP A 218 -16.71 2.15 11.65
C TRP A 218 -16.09 1.53 12.91
N VAL A 219 -15.88 0.22 12.87
CA VAL A 219 -14.93 -0.55 13.71
C VAL A 219 -14.13 -1.44 12.75
N SER A 220 -12.79 -1.40 12.80
CA SER A 220 -11.94 -2.30 11.99
C SER A 220 -12.22 -3.75 12.36
N LYS A 221 -12.38 -4.62 11.37
CA LYS A 221 -12.34 -6.08 11.60
C LYS A 221 -11.01 -6.73 11.20
N GLY A 222 -10.08 -5.98 10.59
CA GLY A 222 -8.78 -6.48 10.14
C GLY A 222 -7.65 -6.36 11.18
N ARG A 223 -7.85 -5.55 12.21
CA ARG A 223 -7.11 -5.56 13.48
C ARG A 223 -8.13 -5.29 14.57
N GLU A 224 -8.32 -6.20 15.50
CA GLU A 224 -9.30 -6.07 16.60
C GLU A 224 -9.02 -4.89 17.55
N GLU A 225 -7.95 -4.11 17.35
CA GLU A 225 -7.45 -3.14 18.33
C GLU A 225 -7.71 -1.65 18.03
N PHE A 226 -8.34 -1.29 16.91
CA PHE A 226 -8.58 0.13 16.60
C PHE A 226 -10.04 0.41 16.28
N ASP A 227 -10.71 1.06 17.23
CA ASP A 227 -11.85 1.92 16.95
C ASP A 227 -11.29 3.31 16.62
N LEU A 228 -11.22 3.65 15.33
CA LEU A 228 -10.48 4.82 14.84
C LEU A 228 -11.11 6.12 15.35
N PHE A 229 -12.38 6.10 15.76
CA PHE A 229 -13.12 7.30 16.13
C PHE A 229 -13.88 7.18 17.46
N LYS A 230 -13.65 6.13 18.26
CA LYS A 230 -14.01 6.13 19.70
C LYS A 230 -12.83 6.59 20.55
N LEU A 231 -12.67 7.90 20.64
CA LEU A 231 -12.10 8.61 21.79
C LEU A 231 -13.08 9.70 22.19
#